data_AF-A0A9E5KV53-F1
#
_entry.id   AF-A0A9E5KV53-F1
#
_cell.length_a   1.000
_cell.length_b   1.000
_cell.length_c   1.000
_cell.angle_alpha   90.00
_cell.angle_beta   90.00
_cell.angle_gamma   90.00
#
_symmetry.space_group_name_H-M   'P 1'
#
loop_
_entity.id
_entity.type
_entity.pdbx_description
1 polymer ?
#
loop_
_entity_poly.entity_id
_entity_poly.type
_entity_poly.pdbx_seq_one_letter_code
_entity_poly.pdbx_strand_id
1 'polypeptide(L)'
;MGVVYVDVLVIINALIGWFVLRAAAALASLEMKPIRLCIGALAAGFSSLLILFNLSPPLALLLKVLCLAAIIFISFQISNPRVFFKALLWYILLNMLLGGIASFAAQSGKVIYDNYSVYIYVPPLLLVFCTLLMYVIIQLAVWIFGRPQPDKTVIIALKAADFEMSGNALLDTGFAVSDPLTGNAVMLLCAPFPVYIDAYFKSGEISSGVRLLPISTASGSTLLPAVTASASIDKRKCRDITAAFTKEVFAGDFKAILNADTSVYF
;
A
#
# COMPACT_ATOMS: atom_id res chain seq x y z
N MET A 1 -6.00 1.56 46.57
CA MET A 1 -5.16 1.86 45.40
C MET A 1 -4.51 0.56 44.96
N GLY A 2 -4.65 0.17 43.69
CA GLY A 2 -3.93 -0.99 43.15
C GLY A 2 -2.45 -0.65 43.00
N VAL A 3 -1.57 -1.61 43.30
CA VAL A 3 -0.14 -1.49 43.00
C VAL A 3 0.02 -1.64 41.48
N VAL A 4 0.57 -0.63 40.82
CA VAL A 4 0.89 -0.68 39.39
C VAL A 4 2.37 -1.01 39.24
N TYR A 5 2.66 -2.19 38.69
CA TYR A 5 4.01 -2.62 38.37
C TYR A 5 4.47 -1.94 37.09
N VAL A 6 5.24 -0.87 37.23
CA VAL A 6 5.70 -0.01 36.12
C VAL A 6 6.54 -0.79 35.11
N ASP A 7 7.41 -1.67 35.61
CA ASP A 7 8.21 -2.60 34.83
C ASP A 7 7.34 -3.52 33.96
N VAL A 8 6.35 -4.17 34.58
CA VAL A 8 5.40 -5.07 33.88
C VAL A 8 4.60 -4.29 32.83
N LEU A 9 4.12 -3.10 33.19
CA LEU A 9 3.36 -2.22 32.29
C LEU A 9 4.16 -1.85 31.03
N VAL A 10 5.41 -1.41 31.20
CA VAL A 10 6.26 -1.02 30.08
C VAL A 10 6.61 -2.22 29.21
N ILE A 11 6.95 -3.36 29.81
CA ILE A 11 7.33 -4.59 29.08
C ILE A 11 6.16 -5.11 28.24
N ILE A 12 4.95 -5.20 28.82
CA ILE A 12 3.76 -5.68 28.10
C ILE A 12 3.42 -4.73 26.96
N ASN A 13 3.40 -3.42 27.20
CA ASN A 13 3.07 -2.46 26.15
C ASN A 13 4.14 -2.40 25.06
N ALA A 14 5.41 -2.64 25.39
CA ALA A 14 6.45 -2.79 24.37
C ALA A 14 6.24 -4.06 23.53
N LEU A 15 5.90 -5.19 24.16
CA LEU A 15 5.60 -6.44 23.46
C LEU A 15 4.37 -6.28 22.54
N ILE A 16 3.30 -5.66 23.05
CA ILE A 16 2.10 -5.34 22.26
C ILE A 16 2.48 -4.42 21.10
N GLY A 17 3.19 -3.33 21.39
CA GLY A 17 3.65 -2.36 20.40
C GLY A 17 4.45 -3.03 19.28
N TRP A 18 5.33 -3.97 19.60
CA TRP A 18 6.09 -4.74 18.62
C TRP A 18 5.19 -5.48 17.62
N PHE A 19 4.21 -6.26 18.11
CA PHE A 19 3.31 -7.02 17.24
C PHE A 19 2.34 -6.12 16.46
N VAL A 20 1.79 -5.10 17.10
CA VAL A 20 0.88 -4.15 16.46
C VAL A 20 1.60 -3.36 15.36
N LEU A 21 2.84 -2.93 15.59
CA LEU A 21 3.65 -2.28 14.56
C LEU A 21 3.96 -3.22 13.39
N ARG A 22 4.25 -4.50 13.63
CA ARG A 22 4.45 -5.48 12.54
C ARG A 22 3.17 -5.71 11.74
N ALA A 23 2.02 -5.81 12.41
CA ALA A 23 0.73 -5.91 11.74
C ALA A 23 0.43 -4.65 10.91
N ALA A 24 0.64 -3.46 11.48
CA ALA A 24 0.48 -2.20 10.77
C ALA A 24 1.40 -2.11 9.55
N ALA A 25 2.66 -2.55 9.67
CA ALA A 25 3.60 -2.60 8.56
C ALA A 25 3.15 -3.53 7.43
N ALA A 26 2.61 -4.71 7.79
CA ALA A 26 2.08 -5.67 6.82
C ALA A 26 0.88 -5.12 6.04
N LEU A 27 -0.04 -4.42 6.72
CA LEU A 27 -1.22 -3.80 6.11
C LEU A 27 -0.91 -2.50 5.34
N ALA A 28 0.11 -1.77 5.78
CA ALA A 28 0.58 -0.57 5.11
C ALA A 28 1.54 -0.86 3.94
N SER A 29 2.04 -2.10 3.83
CA SER A 29 3.06 -2.56 2.87
C SER A 29 4.39 -1.85 3.02
N LEU A 30 4.85 -1.73 4.27
CA LEU A 30 6.09 -1.03 4.60
C LEU A 30 7.25 -1.99 4.84
N GLU A 31 8.43 -1.56 4.44
CA GLU A 31 9.67 -2.23 4.79
C GLU A 31 9.97 -2.09 6.28
N MET A 32 10.35 -3.20 6.90
CA MET A 32 10.63 -3.28 8.33
C MET A 32 12.13 -3.41 8.56
N LYS A 33 12.73 -2.44 9.25
CA LYS A 33 14.06 -2.60 9.84
C LYS A 33 13.88 -3.03 11.30
N PRO A 34 14.36 -4.22 11.72
CA PRO A 34 14.05 -4.78 13.04
C PRO A 34 14.50 -3.87 14.19
N ILE A 35 15.61 -3.15 14.03
CA ILE A 35 16.10 -2.21 15.03
C ILE A 35 15.17 -1.01 15.24
N ARG A 36 14.64 -0.43 14.15
CA ARG A 36 13.71 0.71 14.23
C ARG A 36 12.38 0.30 14.83
N LEU A 37 11.93 -0.89 14.50
CA LEU A 37 10.75 -1.50 15.09
C LEU A 37 10.93 -1.74 16.60
N CYS A 38 12.13 -2.14 17.04
CA CYS A 38 12.44 -2.33 18.46
C CYS A 38 12.37 -1.01 19.22
N ILE A 39 12.98 0.05 18.68
CA ILE A 39 12.94 1.39 19.29
C ILE A 39 11.49 1.92 19.33
N GLY A 40 10.72 1.71 18.26
CA GLY A 40 9.30 2.05 18.22
C GLY A 40 8.47 1.30 19.26
N ALA A 41 8.72 0.01 19.43
CA ALA A 41 8.08 -0.81 20.45
C ALA A 41 8.43 -0.34 21.87
N LEU A 42 9.69 -0.03 22.15
CA LEU A 42 10.11 0.56 23.43
C LEU A 42 9.41 1.92 23.67
N ALA A 43 9.33 2.78 22.65
CA ALA A 43 8.61 4.04 22.73
C ALA A 43 7.11 3.84 23.03
N ALA A 44 6.48 2.81 22.45
CA ALA A 44 5.11 2.42 22.79
C ALA A 44 5.00 1.99 24.27
N GLY A 45 5.95 1.18 24.75
CA GLY A 45 6.08 0.81 26.17
C GLY A 45 6.13 2.03 27.09
N PHE A 46 7.05 2.96 26.83
CA PHE A 46 7.17 4.19 27.63
C PHE A 46 5.96 5.13 27.50
N SER A 47 5.32 5.18 26.33
CA SER A 47 4.11 6.00 26.15
C SER A 47 2.96 5.57 27.08
N SER A 48 2.93 4.31 27.52
CA SER A 48 1.91 3.83 28.47
C SER A 48 2.01 4.48 29.85
N LEU A 49 3.17 5.04 30.22
CA LEU A 49 3.38 5.76 31.48
C LEU A 49 2.53 7.03 31.60
N LEU A 50 1.95 7.52 30.49
CA LEU A 50 0.94 8.57 30.49
C LEU A 50 -0.23 8.26 31.45
N ILE A 51 -0.51 6.97 31.70
CA ILE A 51 -1.56 6.56 32.64
C ILE A 51 -1.28 6.95 34.10
N LEU A 52 -0.01 7.18 34.46
CA LEU A 52 0.39 7.56 35.81
C LEU A 52 0.14 9.05 36.10
N PHE A 53 -0.05 9.86 35.05
CA PHE A 53 -0.27 11.29 35.19
C PHE A 53 -1.77 11.60 35.18
N ASN A 54 -2.21 12.38 36.17
CA ASN A 54 -3.59 12.86 36.23
C ASN A 54 -3.78 14.07 35.30
N LEU A 55 -3.92 13.80 34.01
CA LEU A 55 -4.09 14.81 32.96
C LEU A 55 -5.56 15.06 32.67
N SER A 56 -5.91 16.29 32.26
CA SER A 56 -7.26 16.56 31.75
C SER A 56 -7.55 15.73 30.50
N PRO A 57 -8.80 15.25 30.27
CA PRO A 57 -9.14 14.43 29.11
C PRO A 57 -8.66 14.97 27.74
N PRO A 58 -8.80 16.27 27.42
CA PRO A 58 -8.33 16.78 26.13
C PRO A 58 -6.80 16.75 26.01
N LEU A 59 -6.07 17.04 27.09
CA LEU A 59 -4.61 17.01 27.11
C LEU A 59 -4.09 15.57 27.00
N ALA A 60 -4.71 14.63 27.70
CA ALA A 60 -4.38 13.21 27.60
C ALA A 60 -4.56 12.67 26.18
N LEU A 61 -5.65 13.07 25.50
CA LEU A 61 -5.91 12.68 24.11
C LEU A 61 -4.87 13.27 23.17
N LEU A 62 -4.54 14.56 23.31
CA LEU A 62 -3.51 15.22 22.50
C LEU A 62 -2.15 14.53 22.64
N LEU A 63 -1.71 14.26 23.87
CA LEU A 63 -0.44 13.59 24.13
C LEU A 63 -0.41 12.16 23.59
N LYS A 64 -1.52 11.41 23.68
CA LYS A 64 -1.64 10.10 23.05
C LYS A 64 -1.47 10.18 21.54
N VAL A 65 -2.15 11.10 20.87
CA VAL A 65 -2.01 11.28 19.41
C VAL A 65 -0.57 11.63 19.03
N LEU A 66 0.08 12.52 19.78
CA LEU A 66 1.49 12.86 19.58
C LEU A 66 2.43 11.67 19.77
N CYS A 67 2.21 10.85 20.81
CA CYS A 67 2.98 9.63 21.04
C CYS A 67 2.80 8.63 19.90
N LEU A 68 1.56 8.39 19.44
CA LEU A 68 1.28 7.49 18.31
C LEU A 68 2.00 7.97 17.03
N ALA A 69 1.92 9.27 16.74
CA ALA A 69 2.63 9.88 15.61
C ALA A 69 4.16 9.70 15.73
N ALA A 70 4.73 9.95 16.91
CA ALA A 70 6.16 9.79 17.16
C ALA A 70 6.61 8.33 17.01
N ILE A 71 5.84 7.37 17.53
CA ILE A 71 6.12 5.93 17.40
C ILE A 71 6.19 5.52 15.93
N ILE A 72 5.23 5.96 15.11
CA ILE A 72 5.22 5.67 13.66
C ILE A 72 6.42 6.29 12.96
N PHE A 73 6.75 7.53 13.30
CA PHE A 73 7.89 8.24 12.74
C PHE A 73 9.23 7.54 13.04
N ILE A 74 9.42 7.08 14.28
CA ILE A 74 10.60 6.33 14.70
C ILE A 74 10.67 4.96 14.02
N SER A 75 9.53 4.27 13.94
CA SER A 75 9.45 2.88 13.47
C SER A 75 9.65 2.74 11.95
N PHE A 76 9.12 3.66 11.15
CA PHE A 76 9.02 3.50 9.69
C PHE A 76 9.78 4.54 8.89
N GLN A 77 10.29 4.12 7.74
CA GLN A 77 10.99 4.98 6.79
C GLN A 77 9.94 5.68 5.92
N ILE A 78 9.53 6.87 6.35
CA ILE A 78 8.45 7.63 5.70
C ILE A 78 9.06 8.43 4.55
N SER A 79 8.68 8.09 3.33
CA SER A 79 9.04 8.83 2.12
C SER A 79 8.02 9.92 1.75
N ASN A 80 6.74 9.73 2.10
CA ASN A 80 5.65 10.63 1.74
C ASN A 80 4.62 10.73 2.88
N PRO A 81 4.01 11.90 3.14
CA PRO A 81 2.95 12.06 4.15
C PRO A 81 1.78 11.08 3.98
N ARG A 82 1.40 10.69 2.76
CA ARG A 82 0.33 9.69 2.53
C ARG A 82 0.67 8.34 3.19
N VAL A 83 1.93 7.93 3.08
CA VAL A 83 2.42 6.68 3.69
C VAL A 83 2.40 6.78 5.21
N PHE A 84 2.77 7.94 5.76
CA PHE A 84 2.69 8.21 7.19
C PHE A 84 1.27 8.09 7.72
N PHE A 85 0.31 8.80 7.11
CA PHE A 85 -1.09 8.76 7.54
C PHE A 85 -1.71 7.37 7.38
N LYS A 86 -1.35 6.63 6.32
CA LYS A 86 -1.76 5.23 6.15
C LYS A 86 -1.25 4.34 7.28
N ALA A 87 0.02 4.45 7.64
CA ALA A 87 0.63 3.68 8.73
C ALA A 87 0.03 4.06 10.10
N LEU A 88 -0.15 5.36 10.35
CA LEU A 88 -0.77 5.89 11.56
C LEU A 88 -2.21 5.40 11.71
N LEU A 89 -2.99 5.45 10.62
CA LEU A 89 -4.37 4.98 10.60
C LEU A 89 -4.44 3.49 10.97
N TRP A 90 -3.64 2.63 10.31
CA TRP A 90 -3.62 1.20 10.62
C TRP A 90 -3.19 0.95 12.07
N TYR A 91 -2.19 1.67 12.56
CA TYR A 91 -1.75 1.52 13.95
C TYR A 91 -2.84 1.91 14.96
N ILE A 92 -3.57 3.01 14.71
CA ILE A 92 -4.71 3.42 15.54
C ILE A 92 -5.81 2.35 15.50
N LEU A 93 -6.22 1.92 14.31
CA LEU A 93 -7.28 0.93 14.12
C LEU A 93 -6.94 -0.39 14.82
N LEU A 94 -5.69 -0.85 14.74
CA LEU A 94 -5.26 -2.08 15.39
C LEU A 94 -5.22 -1.95 16.92
N ASN A 95 -4.79 -0.80 17.46
CA ASN A 95 -4.86 -0.55 18.91
C ASN A 95 -6.32 -0.49 19.40
N MET A 96 -7.22 0.14 18.63
CA MET A 96 -8.65 0.17 18.95
C MET A 96 -9.28 -1.23 18.88
N LEU A 97 -8.96 -2.00 17.84
CA LEU A 97 -9.42 -3.38 17.68
C LEU A 97 -8.94 -4.26 18.83
N LEU A 98 -7.66 -4.18 19.18
CA LEU A 98 -7.08 -4.92 20.30
C LEU A 98 -7.76 -4.53 21.62
N GLY A 99 -7.95 -3.23 21.87
CA GLY A 99 -8.68 -2.74 23.04
C GLY A 99 -10.10 -3.28 23.10
N GLY A 100 -10.81 -3.31 21.97
CA GLY A 100 -12.15 -3.90 21.87
C GLY A 100 -12.18 -5.40 22.15
N ILE A 101 -11.31 -6.17 21.50
CA ILE A 101 -11.19 -7.63 21.69
C ILE A 101 -10.86 -7.95 23.15
N ALA A 102 -9.89 -7.24 23.74
CA ALA A 102 -9.48 -7.45 25.11
C ALA A 102 -10.59 -7.10 26.12
N SER A 103 -11.32 -6.01 25.88
CA SER A 103 -12.46 -5.61 26.72
C SER A 103 -13.60 -6.62 26.63
N PHE A 104 -13.88 -7.14 25.43
CA PHE A 104 -14.88 -8.18 25.23
C PHE A 104 -14.47 -9.51 25.89
N ALA A 105 -13.22 -9.93 25.74
CA ALA A 105 -12.69 -11.15 26.35
C ALA A 105 -12.62 -11.07 27.88
N ALA A 106 -12.48 -9.86 28.43
CA ALA A 106 -12.47 -9.62 29.87
C ALA A 106 -13.86 -9.32 30.47
N GLN A 107 -14.95 -9.50 29.72
CA GLN A 107 -16.32 -9.22 30.19
C GLN A 107 -16.73 -10.07 31.40
N SER A 108 -16.11 -11.23 31.62
CA SER A 108 -16.29 -12.07 32.81
C SER A 108 -15.42 -11.62 34.01
N GLY A 109 -14.61 -10.59 33.85
CA GLY A 109 -13.74 -10.03 34.88
C GLY A 109 -14.46 -9.08 35.84
N LYS A 110 -13.76 -8.64 36.90
CA LYS A 110 -14.30 -7.61 37.81
C LYS A 110 -14.47 -6.30 37.06
N VAL A 111 -15.72 -5.85 36.95
CA VAL A 111 -16.09 -4.54 36.43
C VAL A 111 -16.23 -3.58 37.61
N ILE A 112 -15.35 -2.57 37.67
CA ILE A 112 -15.43 -1.50 38.66
C ILE A 112 -16.08 -0.29 37.98
N TYR A 113 -17.18 0.18 38.53
CA TYR A 113 -17.85 1.39 38.10
C TYR A 113 -17.36 2.54 38.99
N ASP A 114 -16.56 3.45 38.45
CA ASP A 114 -16.12 4.65 39.18
C ASP A 114 -16.14 5.88 38.24
N ASN A 115 -16.68 7.00 38.70
CA ASN A 115 -16.77 8.28 37.96
C ASN A 115 -17.26 8.17 36.50
N TYR A 116 -18.40 7.50 36.25
CA TYR A 116 -18.95 7.28 34.89
C TYR A 116 -18.01 6.55 33.92
N SER A 117 -16.95 5.93 34.43
CA SER A 117 -16.00 5.12 33.67
C SER A 117 -16.02 3.68 34.16
N VAL A 118 -16.15 2.77 33.19
CA VAL A 118 -16.19 1.33 33.43
C VAL A 118 -14.76 0.82 33.34
N TYR A 119 -14.19 0.44 34.49
CA TYR A 119 -12.86 -0.19 34.55
C TYR A 119 -13.01 -1.70 34.53
N ILE A 120 -12.62 -2.30 33.41
CA ILE A 120 -12.55 -3.75 33.26
C ILE A 120 -11.13 -4.18 33.60
N TYR A 121 -10.98 -5.06 34.60
CA TYR A 121 -9.68 -5.67 34.87
C TYR A 121 -9.32 -6.64 33.74
N VAL A 122 -8.36 -6.25 32.89
CA VAL A 122 -7.84 -7.11 31.83
C VAL A 122 -6.51 -7.72 32.29
N PRO A 123 -6.41 -9.05 32.42
CA PRO A 123 -5.15 -9.70 32.76
C PRO A 123 -4.07 -9.42 31.70
N PRO A 124 -2.84 -9.06 32.10
CA PRO A 124 -1.67 -8.96 31.22
C PRO A 124 -1.52 -10.07 30.17
N LEU A 125 -1.66 -11.33 30.61
CA LEU A 125 -1.49 -12.49 29.75
C LEU A 125 -2.60 -12.58 28.70
N LEU A 126 -3.82 -12.16 29.04
CA LEU A 126 -4.94 -12.09 28.10
C LEU A 126 -4.64 -11.08 26.99
N LEU A 127 -4.10 -9.90 27.32
CA LEU A 127 -3.70 -8.89 26.33
C LEU A 127 -2.65 -9.42 25.36
N VAL A 128 -1.63 -10.12 25.88
CA VAL A 128 -0.59 -10.73 25.04
C VAL A 128 -1.19 -11.78 24.12
N PHE A 129 -2.07 -12.65 24.64
CA PHE A 129 -2.76 -13.65 23.83
C PHE A 129 -3.63 -13.03 22.74
N CYS A 130 -4.47 -12.04 23.06
CA CYS A 130 -5.29 -11.32 22.11
C CYS A 130 -4.45 -10.65 21.01
N THR A 131 -3.31 -10.07 21.39
CA THR A 131 -2.39 -9.43 20.43
C THR A 131 -1.77 -10.46 19.49
N LEU A 132 -1.32 -11.59 20.03
CA LEU A 132 -0.72 -12.67 19.23
C LEU A 132 -1.74 -13.28 18.27
N LEU A 133 -2.96 -13.54 18.75
CA LEU A 133 -4.05 -14.06 17.93
C LEU A 133 -4.41 -13.08 16.80
N MET A 134 -4.60 -11.80 17.12
CA MET A 134 -4.88 -10.75 16.13
C MET A 134 -3.74 -10.67 15.09
N TYR A 135 -2.49 -10.71 15.54
CA TYR A 135 -1.32 -10.69 14.66
C TYR A 135 -1.34 -11.88 13.69
N VAL A 136 -1.58 -13.10 14.18
CA VAL A 136 -1.66 -14.32 13.35
C VAL A 136 -2.77 -14.20 12.31
N ILE A 137 -3.97 -13.75 12.70
CA ILE A 137 -5.09 -13.55 11.78
C ILE A 137 -4.73 -12.57 10.67
N ILE A 138 -4.08 -11.45 11.01
CA ILE A 138 -3.65 -10.45 10.02
C ILE A 138 -2.61 -11.04 9.07
N GLN A 139 -1.64 -11.81 9.57
CA GLN A 139 -0.66 -12.45 8.69
C GLN A 139 -1.30 -13.48 7.76
N LEU A 140 -2.27 -14.26 8.24
CA LEU A 140 -3.03 -15.19 7.40
C LEU A 140 -3.83 -14.45 6.33
N ALA A 141 -4.51 -13.36 6.69
CA ALA A 141 -5.24 -12.53 5.72
C ALA A 141 -4.31 -11.96 4.65
N VAL A 142 -3.16 -11.39 5.05
CA VAL A 142 -2.16 -10.87 4.10
C VAL A 142 -1.55 -11.98 3.24
N TRP A 143 -1.42 -13.19 3.77
CA TRP A 143 -0.94 -14.35 3.02
C TRP A 143 -1.96 -14.82 1.97
N ILE A 144 -3.25 -14.83 2.30
CA ILE A 144 -4.34 -15.26 1.41
C ILE A 144 -4.67 -14.21 0.35
N PHE A 145 -4.84 -12.95 0.76
CA PHE A 145 -5.25 -11.85 -0.15
C PHE A 145 -4.07 -11.15 -0.83
N GLY A 146 -2.84 -11.47 -0.43
CA GLY A 146 -1.64 -10.79 -0.88
C GLY A 146 -1.40 -9.45 -0.16
N ARG A 147 -0.17 -8.95 -0.29
CA ARG A 147 0.19 -7.62 0.20
C ARG A 147 -0.30 -6.55 -0.78
N PRO A 148 -0.81 -5.41 -0.30
CA PRO A 148 -1.04 -4.25 -1.17
C PRO A 148 0.29 -3.83 -1.82
N GLN A 149 0.55 -4.17 -3.07
CA GLN A 149 1.81 -3.77 -3.70
C GLN A 149 1.73 -2.29 -4.08
N PRO A 150 2.79 -1.49 -3.85
CA PRO A 150 2.88 -0.19 -4.49
C PRO A 150 2.95 -0.38 -6.00
N ASP A 151 2.33 0.54 -6.73
CA ASP A 151 2.43 0.63 -8.18
C ASP A 151 3.90 0.62 -8.59
N LYS A 152 4.34 -0.45 -9.28
CA LYS A 152 5.71 -0.54 -9.79
C LYS A 152 5.81 0.26 -11.07
N THR A 153 6.78 1.15 -11.15
CA THR A 153 6.94 2.05 -12.29
C THR A 153 8.33 1.93 -12.86
N VAL A 154 8.44 2.01 -14.18
CA VAL A 154 9.70 1.90 -14.93
C VAL A 154 9.82 3.07 -15.90
N ILE A 155 11.05 3.46 -16.20
CA ILE A 155 11.28 4.55 -17.17
C ILE A 155 11.30 3.94 -18.57
N ILE A 156 10.49 4.53 -19.44
CA ILE A 156 10.39 4.14 -20.84
C ILE A 156 10.88 5.25 -21.75
N ALA A 157 11.53 4.85 -22.85
CA ALA A 157 11.76 5.69 -24.00
C ALA A 157 11.37 4.92 -25.26
N LEU A 158 10.30 5.34 -25.91
CA LEU A 158 9.72 4.70 -27.07
C LEU A 158 10.04 5.52 -28.33
N LYS A 159 10.43 4.83 -29.39
CA LYS A 159 10.72 5.40 -30.69
C LYS A 159 9.97 4.60 -31.75
N ALA A 160 8.95 5.24 -32.32
CA ALA A 160 8.28 4.85 -33.56
C ALA A 160 8.71 5.83 -34.67
N ALA A 161 8.45 5.48 -35.93
CA ALA A 161 8.99 6.19 -37.12
C ALA A 161 9.05 7.71 -36.96
N ASP A 162 7.90 8.35 -36.73
CA ASP A 162 7.78 9.81 -36.59
C ASP A 162 7.40 10.24 -35.15
N PHE A 163 7.60 9.38 -34.16
CA PHE A 163 7.13 9.62 -32.80
C PHE A 163 8.12 9.12 -31.75
N GLU A 164 8.59 10.03 -30.91
CA GLU A 164 9.40 9.72 -29.74
C GLU A 164 8.66 10.14 -28.48
N MET A 165 8.68 9.27 -27.48
CA MET A 165 8.08 9.55 -26.19
C MET A 165 8.91 8.96 -25.06
N SER A 166 9.13 9.74 -24.01
CA SER A 166 9.69 9.27 -22.76
C SER A 166 8.76 9.59 -21.59
N GLY A 167 8.73 8.70 -20.60
CA GLY A 167 7.94 8.89 -19.40
C GLY A 167 8.04 7.71 -18.43
N ASN A 168 7.22 7.76 -17.39
CA ASN A 168 7.03 6.64 -16.48
C ASN A 168 5.95 5.72 -17.04
N ALA A 169 6.21 4.43 -17.02
CA ALA A 169 5.24 3.39 -17.32
C ALA A 169 4.86 2.63 -16.05
N LEU A 170 3.59 2.32 -15.91
CA LEU A 170 3.08 1.46 -14.85
C LEU A 170 3.23 -0.01 -15.28
N LEU A 171 3.88 -0.81 -14.44
CA LEU A 171 3.88 -2.27 -14.56
C LEU A 171 2.59 -2.80 -13.93
N ASP A 172 1.67 -3.24 -14.76
CA ASP A 172 0.37 -3.78 -14.34
C ASP A 172 0.35 -5.30 -14.57
N THR A 173 0.11 -6.05 -13.50
CA THR A 173 -0.07 -7.52 -13.57
C THR A 173 -1.38 -7.92 -14.24
N GLY A 174 -2.38 -7.02 -14.26
CA GLY A 174 -3.66 -7.25 -14.93
C GLY A 174 -3.60 -6.99 -16.44
N PHE A 175 -2.55 -6.35 -16.93
CA PHE A 175 -2.39 -6.04 -18.35
C PHE A 175 -1.78 -7.21 -19.11
N ALA A 176 -2.63 -8.08 -19.65
CA ALA A 176 -2.24 -9.29 -20.39
C ALA A 176 -2.54 -9.19 -21.89
N VAL A 177 -2.29 -8.03 -22.51
CA VAL A 177 -2.52 -7.84 -23.95
C VAL A 177 -1.27 -8.24 -24.73
N SER A 178 -1.45 -9.11 -25.71
CA SER A 178 -0.44 -9.51 -26.69
C SER A 178 -0.92 -9.22 -28.11
N ASP A 179 -0.02 -8.93 -29.03
CA ASP A 179 -0.38 -8.77 -30.43
C ASP A 179 -0.68 -10.14 -31.06
N PRO A 180 -1.93 -10.44 -31.47
CA PRO A 180 -2.27 -11.74 -32.02
C PRO A 180 -1.60 -12.03 -33.37
N LEU A 181 -1.14 -11.00 -34.09
CA LEU A 181 -0.52 -11.18 -35.40
C LEU A 181 0.98 -11.48 -35.31
N THR A 182 1.69 -10.84 -34.38
CA THR A 182 3.15 -10.97 -34.26
C THR A 182 3.58 -11.77 -33.04
N GLY A 183 2.71 -11.94 -32.05
CA GLY A 183 3.06 -12.46 -30.73
C GLY A 183 3.82 -11.46 -29.86
N ASN A 184 4.07 -10.23 -30.35
CA ASN A 184 4.86 -9.24 -29.65
C ASN A 184 4.14 -8.72 -28.40
N ALA A 185 4.94 -8.35 -27.39
CA ALA A 185 4.45 -7.66 -26.22
C ALA A 185 3.77 -6.34 -26.62
N VAL A 186 2.64 -6.04 -25.97
CA VAL A 186 1.92 -4.78 -26.17
C VAL A 186 2.26 -3.82 -25.04
N MET A 187 2.33 -2.54 -25.39
CA MET A 187 2.50 -1.44 -24.48
C MET A 187 1.39 -0.44 -24.75
N LEU A 188 0.56 -0.17 -23.74
CA LEU A 188 -0.56 0.75 -23.87
C LEU A 188 -0.11 2.17 -23.55
N LEU A 189 -0.37 3.11 -24.45
CA LEU A 189 0.08 4.49 -24.38
C LEU A 189 -1.11 5.43 -24.31
N CYS A 190 -1.04 6.39 -23.40
CA CYS A 190 -1.92 7.55 -23.38
C CYS A 190 -1.24 8.70 -24.16
N ALA A 191 -1.99 9.76 -24.45
CA ALA A 191 -1.51 10.99 -25.06
C ALA A 191 -0.14 11.45 -24.49
N PRO A 192 0.76 12.00 -25.33
CA PRO A 192 0.51 12.52 -26.67
C PRO A 192 0.44 11.43 -27.76
N PHE A 193 -0.40 11.67 -28.77
CA PHE A 193 -0.53 10.80 -29.94
C PHE A 193 0.21 11.39 -31.14
N PRO A 194 0.80 10.55 -32.02
CA PRO A 194 1.21 11.01 -33.34
C PRO A 194 -0.01 11.37 -34.20
N VAL A 195 0.19 12.24 -35.20
CA VAL A 195 -0.87 12.84 -36.03
C VAL A 195 -1.80 11.78 -36.65
N TYR A 196 -1.24 10.67 -37.13
CA TYR A 196 -2.01 9.60 -37.76
C TYR A 196 -2.89 8.80 -36.77
N ILE A 197 -2.51 8.70 -35.50
CA ILE A 197 -3.34 8.09 -34.45
C ILE A 197 -4.43 9.05 -34.00
N ASP A 198 -4.11 10.34 -33.90
CA ASP A 198 -5.09 11.37 -33.58
C ASP A 198 -6.18 11.46 -34.68
N ALA A 199 -5.81 11.29 -35.95
CA ALA A 199 -6.75 11.18 -37.07
C ALA A 199 -7.70 9.98 -36.89
N TYR A 200 -7.17 8.79 -36.59
CA TYR A 200 -8.01 7.61 -36.31
C TYR A 200 -9.01 7.89 -35.19
N PHE A 201 -8.57 8.55 -34.12
CA PHE A 201 -9.42 8.87 -32.99
C PHE A 201 -10.47 9.94 -33.30
N LYS A 202 -10.25 10.83 -34.25
CA LYS A 202 -11.20 11.90 -34.63
C LYS A 202 -12.17 11.48 -35.73
N SER A 203 -11.67 10.87 -36.79
CA SER A 203 -12.44 10.55 -38.01
C SER A 203 -12.56 9.06 -38.32
N GLY A 204 -11.88 8.19 -37.58
CA GLY A 204 -11.84 6.75 -37.86
C GLY A 204 -10.94 6.36 -39.03
N GLU A 205 -10.17 7.30 -39.58
CA GLU A 205 -9.27 7.05 -40.70
C GLU A 205 -8.06 6.21 -40.27
N ILE A 206 -7.82 5.13 -40.99
CA ILE A 206 -6.69 4.23 -40.74
C ILE A 206 -5.57 4.58 -41.73
N SER A 207 -4.49 5.14 -41.22
CA SER A 207 -3.28 5.42 -42.01
C SER A 207 -2.46 4.16 -42.26
N SER A 208 -1.60 4.18 -43.28
CA SER A 208 -0.67 3.09 -43.57
C SER A 208 0.28 2.84 -42.38
N GLY A 209 0.46 1.56 -42.02
CA GLY A 209 1.31 1.16 -40.90
C GLY A 209 0.61 1.13 -39.54
N VAL A 210 -0.64 1.61 -39.43
CA VAL A 210 -1.48 1.45 -38.25
C VAL A 210 -2.25 0.14 -38.35
N ARG A 211 -2.12 -0.71 -37.33
CA ARG A 211 -2.93 -1.93 -37.17
C ARG A 211 -3.90 -1.78 -36.02
N LEU A 212 -5.00 -2.51 -36.06
CA LEU A 212 -6.00 -2.51 -34.98
C LEU A 212 -5.81 -3.75 -34.10
N LEU A 213 -5.57 -3.52 -32.82
CA LEU A 213 -5.50 -4.57 -31.81
C LEU A 213 -6.89 -4.78 -31.19
N PRO A 214 -7.46 -5.99 -31.29
CA PRO A 214 -8.64 -6.34 -30.51
C PRO A 214 -8.26 -6.47 -29.05
N ILE A 215 -8.95 -5.72 -28.20
CA ILE A 215 -8.78 -5.76 -26.74
C ILE A 215 -10.13 -6.04 -26.12
N SER A 216 -10.14 -6.97 -25.17
CA SER A 216 -11.31 -7.26 -24.35
C SER A 216 -11.09 -6.64 -22.97
N THR A 217 -11.99 -5.75 -22.57
CA THR A 217 -12.03 -5.17 -21.23
C THR A 217 -13.28 -5.65 -20.50
N ALA A 218 -13.36 -5.40 -19.19
CA ALA A 218 -14.59 -5.65 -18.43
C ALA A 218 -15.79 -4.85 -18.97
N SER A 219 -15.53 -3.72 -19.63
CA SER A 219 -16.55 -2.84 -20.24
C SER A 219 -16.95 -3.28 -21.65
N GLY A 220 -16.30 -4.30 -22.23
CA GLY A 220 -16.55 -4.81 -23.57
C GLY A 220 -15.30 -4.91 -24.43
N SER A 221 -15.48 -5.36 -25.68
CA SER A 221 -14.42 -5.50 -26.67
C SER A 221 -14.30 -4.24 -27.52
N THR A 222 -13.08 -3.72 -27.67
CA THR A 222 -12.78 -2.55 -28.51
C THR A 222 -11.55 -2.81 -29.38
N LEU A 223 -11.35 -1.94 -30.38
CA LEU A 223 -10.17 -1.95 -31.23
C LEU A 223 -9.31 -0.74 -30.88
N LEU A 224 -8.03 -0.97 -30.58
CA LEU A 224 -7.06 0.10 -30.37
C LEU A 224 -6.09 0.19 -31.54
N PRO A 225 -5.77 1.41 -32.01
CA PRO A 225 -4.77 1.60 -33.04
C PRO A 225 -3.39 1.33 -32.43
N ALA A 226 -2.55 0.63 -33.18
CA ALA A 226 -1.25 0.20 -32.74
C ALA A 226 -0.22 0.24 -33.85
N VAL A 227 1.03 0.46 -33.46
CA VAL A 227 2.18 0.52 -34.36
C VAL A 227 3.34 -0.27 -33.80
N THR A 228 4.18 -0.81 -34.67
CA THR A 228 5.44 -1.43 -34.24
C THR A 228 6.43 -0.34 -33.84
N ALA A 229 7.04 -0.48 -32.67
CA ALA A 229 7.99 0.48 -32.14
C ALA A 229 9.20 -0.23 -31.51
N SER A 230 10.29 0.51 -31.40
CA SER A 230 11.41 0.13 -30.54
C SER A 230 11.27 0.87 -29.21
N ALA A 231 11.47 0.18 -28.09
CA ALA A 231 11.45 0.82 -26.78
C ALA A 231 12.73 0.54 -26.00
N SER A 232 13.03 1.41 -25.05
CA SER A 232 14.03 1.21 -24.02
C SER A 232 13.31 1.21 -22.68
N ILE A 233 13.33 0.08 -21.98
CA ILE A 233 12.73 -0.09 -20.65
C ILE A 233 13.87 -0.16 -19.64
N ASP A 234 13.95 0.80 -18.72
CA ASP A 234 15.05 0.92 -17.75
C ASP A 234 16.45 0.76 -18.38
N LYS A 235 16.66 1.48 -19.49
CA LYS A 235 17.92 1.50 -20.28
C LYS A 235 18.23 0.21 -21.05
N ARG A 236 17.36 -0.79 -21.03
CA ARG A 236 17.48 -2.00 -21.85
C ARG A 236 16.67 -1.84 -23.13
N LYS A 237 17.34 -1.99 -24.28
CA LYS A 237 16.69 -1.91 -25.59
C LYS A 237 15.86 -3.18 -25.83
N CYS A 238 14.59 -2.97 -26.10
CA CYS A 238 13.65 -3.99 -26.51
C CYS A 238 13.25 -3.69 -27.96
N ARG A 239 13.49 -4.65 -28.84
CA ARG A 239 13.07 -4.57 -30.25
C ARG A 239 11.71 -5.26 -30.37
N ASP A 240 10.96 -4.89 -31.40
CA ASP A 240 9.71 -5.56 -31.76
C ASP A 240 8.62 -5.49 -30.68
N ILE A 241 8.36 -4.28 -30.15
CA ILE A 241 7.22 -4.02 -29.25
C ILE A 241 6.07 -3.43 -30.06
N THR A 242 4.85 -3.77 -29.66
CA THR A 242 3.64 -3.14 -30.20
C THR A 242 3.17 -2.01 -29.30
N ALA A 243 3.25 -0.78 -29.80
CA ALA A 243 2.71 0.40 -29.12
C ALA A 243 1.22 0.55 -29.47
N ALA A 244 0.34 0.29 -28.52
CA ALA A 244 -1.11 0.51 -28.65
C ALA A 244 -1.49 1.85 -28.02
N PHE A 245 -2.40 2.60 -28.62
CA PHE A 245 -2.82 3.91 -28.09
C PHE A 245 -4.26 3.86 -27.59
N THR A 246 -4.53 4.54 -26.48
CA THR A 246 -5.88 4.73 -25.93
C THR A 246 -6.19 6.21 -25.72
N LYS A 247 -7.45 6.61 -25.93
CA LYS A 247 -7.95 7.96 -25.58
C LYS A 247 -8.07 8.18 -24.08
N GLU A 248 -8.16 7.10 -23.31
CA GLU A 248 -8.34 7.19 -21.86
C GLU A 248 -7.09 7.74 -21.20
N VAL A 249 -7.30 8.69 -20.29
CA VAL A 249 -6.21 9.28 -19.51
C VAL A 249 -5.94 8.41 -18.30
N PHE A 250 -4.69 8.00 -18.13
CA PHE A 250 -4.29 7.21 -16.96
C PHE A 250 -4.35 8.05 -15.68
N ALA A 251 -4.84 7.44 -14.60
CA ALA A 251 -4.86 8.05 -13.28
C ALA A 251 -3.45 8.03 -12.67
N GLY A 252 -2.68 9.10 -12.84
CA GLY A 252 -1.34 9.24 -12.28
C GLY A 252 -0.37 9.97 -13.21
N ASP A 253 0.92 9.98 -12.85
CA ASP A 253 1.99 10.57 -13.66
C ASP A 253 2.64 9.53 -14.61
N PHE A 254 1.82 8.59 -15.09
CA PHE A 254 2.25 7.52 -15.98
C PHE A 254 1.71 7.76 -17.38
N LYS A 255 2.57 7.59 -18.39
CA LYS A 255 2.20 7.75 -19.81
C LYS A 255 1.95 6.42 -20.51
N ALA A 256 2.30 5.32 -19.86
CA ALA A 256 2.13 3.99 -20.42
C ALA A 256 1.77 2.94 -19.37
N ILE A 257 1.18 1.85 -19.82
CA ILE A 257 0.96 0.61 -19.07
C ILE A 257 1.68 -0.53 -19.81
N LEU A 258 2.40 -1.33 -19.04
CA LEU A 258 3.15 -2.50 -19.48
C LEU A 258 2.70 -3.71 -18.67
N ASN A 259 2.86 -4.91 -19.24
CA ASN A 259 2.72 -6.13 -18.47
C ASN A 259 3.84 -6.20 -17.43
N ALA A 260 3.50 -6.52 -16.18
CA ALA A 260 4.47 -6.68 -15.11
C ALA A 260 5.46 -7.84 -15.33
N ASP A 261 5.11 -8.82 -16.16
CA ASP A 261 6.05 -9.87 -16.56
C ASP A 261 7.06 -9.33 -17.57
N THR A 262 8.21 -8.93 -17.04
CA THR A 262 9.29 -8.33 -17.84
C THR A 262 9.97 -9.33 -18.77
N SER A 263 9.77 -10.65 -18.58
CA SER A 263 10.34 -11.68 -19.47
C SER A 263 9.80 -11.60 -20.90
N VAL A 264 8.63 -10.98 -21.10
CA VAL A 264 8.03 -10.81 -22.43
C VAL A 264 8.77 -9.74 -23.24
N TYR A 265 9.61 -8.92 -22.60
CA TYR A 265 10.34 -7.83 -23.24
C TYR A 265 11.86 -8.10 -23.40
N PHE A 266 12.39 -9.18 -22.81
CA PHE A 266 13.83 -9.46 -22.71
C PHE A 266 14.22 -10.85 -23.20
#